data_AF-A0A553L198-F1
#
_entry.id   AF-A0A553L198-F1
#
_cell.length_a   1.000
_cell.length_b   1.000
_cell.length_c   1.000
_cell.angle_alpha   90.00
_cell.angle_beta   90.00
_cell.angle_gamma   90.00
#
_symmetry.space_group_name_H-M   'P 1'
#
loop_
_entity.id
_entity.type
_entity.pdbx_description
1 polymer ?
#
loop_
_entity_poly.entity_id
_entity_poly.type
_entity_poly.pdbx_seq_one_letter_code
_entity_poly.pdbx_strand_id
1 'polypeptide(L)' 'MTRDEFRQHRQATLKAVIEIVEMRERPWHTPTYVTVLKHMHSRGLRTAWGNEWTMPRLCMFLNRMGYVGLHGVARRNYEL' A
#
# COMPACT_ATOMS: atom_id res chain seq x y z
N MET A 1 -7.08 -2.32 20.05
CA MET A 1 -5.96 -1.70 19.34
C MET A 1 -5.75 -0.29 19.91
N THR A 2 -4.60 -0.02 20.50
CA THR A 2 -4.22 1.29 21.03
C THR A 2 -3.91 2.27 19.89
N ARG A 3 -3.76 3.56 20.21
CA ARG A 3 -3.37 4.59 19.23
C ARG A 3 -2.01 4.28 18.59
N ASP A 4 -1.07 3.76 19.39
CA ASP A 4 0.28 3.43 18.92
C ASP A 4 0.27 2.18 18.05
N GLU A 5 -0.51 1.16 18.42
CA GLU A 5 -0.71 -0.03 17.58
C GLU A 5 -1.33 0.36 16.22
N PHE A 6 -2.29 1.27 16.20
CA PHE A 6 -2.86 1.77 14.94
C PHE A 6 -1.82 2.51 14.09
N ARG A 7 -0.97 3.32 14.73
CA ARG A 7 0.11 4.04 14.05
C ARG A 7 1.14 3.09 13.45
N GLN A 8 1.56 2.09 14.22
CA GLN A 8 2.49 1.05 13.79
C GLN A 8 1.90 0.23 12.65
N HIS A 9 0.64 -0.22 12.77
CA HIS A 9 -0.06 -0.96 11.73
C HIS A 9 -0.12 -0.16 10.41
N ARG A 10 -0.44 1.14 10.50
CA ARG A 10 -0.47 2.05 9.36
C ARG A 10 0.91 2.20 8.70
N GLN A 11 1.98 2.36 9.49
CA GLN A 11 3.35 2.44 8.98
C GLN A 11 3.78 1.12 8.30
N ALA A 12 3.51 -0.01 8.94
CA ALA A 12 3.80 -1.34 8.39
C ALA A 12 3.04 -1.60 7.08
N THR A 13 1.76 -1.23 7.03
CA THR A 13 0.94 -1.33 5.82
C THR A 13 1.53 -0.50 4.69
N LEU A 14 1.86 0.78 4.96
CA LEU A 14 2.45 1.64 3.93
C LEU A 14 3.79 1.09 3.43
N LYS A 15 4.67 0.66 4.35
CA LYS A 15 5.96 0.05 3.99
C LYS A 15 5.78 -1.17 3.09
N ALA A 16 4.87 -2.07 3.44
CA ALA A 16 4.59 -3.25 2.62
C ALA A 16 4.05 -2.90 1.24
N VAL A 17 3.19 -1.88 1.12
CA VAL A 17 2.70 -1.42 -0.19
C VAL A 17 3.84 -0.85 -1.03
N ILE A 18 4.74 -0.07 -0.43
CA ILE A 18 5.92 0.49 -1.12
C ILE A 18 6.81 -0.66 -1.63
N GLU A 19 7.15 -1.63 -0.79
CA GLU A 19 7.95 -2.80 -1.18
C GLU A 19 7.30 -3.59 -2.33
N ILE A 20 5.99 -3.84 -2.27
CA ILE A 20 5.26 -4.55 -3.34
C ILE A 20 5.31 -3.74 -4.64
N VAL A 21 5.16 -2.42 -4.55
CA VAL A 21 5.26 -1.54 -5.72
C VAL A 21 6.67 -1.58 -6.28
N GLU A 22 7.72 -1.59 -5.45
CA GLU A 22 9.13 -1.65 -5.84
C GLU A 22 9.56 -2.99 -6.47
N MET A 23 8.96 -4.12 -6.09
CA MET A 23 9.25 -5.44 -6.65
C MET A 23 8.92 -5.59 -8.15
N ARG A 24 8.43 -4.53 -8.82
CA ARG A 24 8.06 -4.57 -10.23
C ARG A 24 9.29 -4.59 -11.15
N GLU A 25 9.22 -5.42 -12.18
CA GLU A 25 10.25 -5.50 -13.24
C GLU A 25 10.31 -4.23 -14.11
N ARG A 26 9.23 -3.44 -14.16
CA ARG A 26 9.13 -2.23 -14.99
C ARG A 26 9.02 -0.97 -14.13
N PRO A 27 10.14 -0.27 -13.86
CA PRO A 27 10.21 0.94 -13.05
C PRO A 27 9.15 1.99 -13.44
N TRP A 28 9.01 2.25 -14.73
CA TRP A 28 8.20 3.33 -15.28
C TRP A 28 6.68 3.06 -15.28
N HIS A 29 6.27 1.82 -14.98
CA HIS A 29 4.85 1.45 -14.97
C HIS A 29 4.32 1.35 -13.54
N THR A 30 3.22 2.05 -13.28
CA THR A 30 2.49 1.89 -12.02
C THR A 30 1.77 0.53 -12.03
N PRO A 31 1.95 -0.32 -11.00
CA PRO A 31 1.24 -1.59 -10.92
C PRO A 31 -0.27 -1.36 -10.72
N THR A 32 -1.08 -2.31 -11.19
CA THR A 32 -2.53 -2.24 -10.97
C THR A 32 -2.87 -2.53 -9.50
N TYR A 33 -4.00 -2.01 -9.04
CA TYR A 33 -4.53 -2.35 -7.71
C TYR A 33 -4.75 -3.85 -7.54
N VAL A 34 -5.19 -4.55 -8.59
CA VAL A 34 -5.40 -6.01 -8.54
C VAL A 34 -4.09 -6.73 -8.24
N THR A 35 -2.99 -6.36 -8.91
CA THR A 35 -1.66 -6.93 -8.67
C THR A 35 -1.19 -6.67 -7.23
N VAL A 36 -1.29 -5.42 -6.77
CA VAL A 36 -0.85 -5.06 -5.42
C VAL A 36 -1.67 -5.79 -4.36
N LEU A 37 -3.00 -5.83 -4.52
CA LEU A 37 -3.89 -6.54 -3.58
C LEU A 37 -3.59 -8.03 -3.52
N LYS A 38 -3.31 -8.67 -4.66
CA LYS A 38 -2.92 -10.10 -4.70
C LYS A 38 -1.69 -10.35 -3.83
N HIS A 39 -0.66 -9.50 -3.94
CA HIS A 39 0.53 -9.59 -3.08
C HIS A 39 0.24 -9.27 -1.61
N MET A 40 -0.62 -8.29 -1.33
CA MET A 40 -1.01 -7.98 0.04
C MET A 40 -1.72 -9.16 0.70
N HIS A 41 -2.67 -9.77 -0.01
CA HIS A 41 -3.42 -10.93 0.47
C HIS A 41 -2.54 -12.16 0.63
N SER A 42 -1.61 -12.42 -0.31
CA SER A 42 -0.67 -13.54 -0.18
C SER A 42 0.28 -13.40 1.01
N ARG A 43 0.54 -12.16 1.46
CA ARG A 43 1.32 -11.86 2.67
C ARG A 43 0.46 -11.82 3.95
N GLY A 44 -0.83 -12.13 3.86
CA GLY A 44 -1.75 -12.08 5.00
C GLY A 44 -2.03 -10.67 5.52
N LEU A 45 -1.76 -9.62 4.73
CA LEU A 45 -2.02 -8.25 5.15
C LEU A 45 -3.53 -8.00 5.20
N ARG A 46 -3.99 -7.56 6.37
CA ARG A 46 -5.37 -7.17 6.65
C ARG A 46 -5.39 -5.69 7.04
N THR A 47 -6.56 -5.07 6.94
CA THR A 47 -6.78 -3.74 7.54
C THR A 47 -6.64 -3.83 9.07
N ALA A 48 -6.56 -2.66 9.73
CA ALA A 48 -6.41 -2.59 11.17
C ALA A 48 -7.59 -3.23 11.94
N TRP A 49 -8.73 -3.42 11.27
CA TRP A 49 -9.93 -4.08 11.79
C TRP A 49 -10.07 -5.54 11.31
N GLY A 50 -9.03 -6.13 10.71
CA GLY A 50 -9.05 -7.53 10.25
C GLY A 50 -9.72 -7.78 8.90
N ASN A 51 -10.30 -6.75 8.26
CA ASN A 51 -10.91 -6.90 6.93
C ASN A 51 -9.87 -7.06 5.82
N GLU A 52 -10.28 -7.67 4.71
CA GLU A 52 -9.49 -7.68 3.47
C GLU A 52 -9.37 -6.30 2.84
N TRP A 53 -8.21 -6.08 2.23
CA TRP A 53 -7.98 -4.93 1.39
C TRP A 53 -8.77 -5.05 0.08
N THR A 54 -9.42 -3.96 -0.29
CA THR A 54 -10.10 -3.79 -1.58
C THR A 54 -9.50 -2.60 -2.30
N MET A 55 -9.71 -2.49 -3.61
CA MET A 55 -9.20 -1.37 -4.39
C MET A 55 -9.62 -0.01 -3.82
N PRO A 56 -10.91 0.25 -3.49
CA PRO A 56 -11.31 1.51 -2.90
C PRO A 56 -10.64 1.78 -1.55
N ARG A 57 -10.50 0.77 -0.69
CA ARG A 57 -9.86 0.90 0.63
C ARG A 57 -8.39 1.24 0.50
N LEU A 58 -7.67 0.55 -0.38
CA LEU A 58 -6.26 0.80 -0.61
C LEU A 58 -6.04 2.20 -1.21
N CYS A 59 -6.86 2.61 -2.18
CA CYS A 59 -6.80 3.95 -2.75
C CYS A 59 -7.01 5.04 -1.69
N MET A 60 -8.09 4.94 -0.90
CA MET A 60 -8.37 5.90 0.18
C MET A 60 -7.26 5.91 1.24
N PHE A 61 -6.71 4.75 1.59
CA PHE A 61 -5.60 4.64 2.53
C PHE A 61 -4.38 5.41 2.02
N LEU A 62 -3.98 5.20 0.76
CA LEU A 62 -2.84 5.88 0.15
C LEU A 62 -3.05 7.40 0.06
N ASN A 63 -4.26 7.84 -0.29
CA ASN A 63 -4.61 9.27 -0.29
C ASN A 63 -4.47 9.90 1.10
N ARG A 64 -4.91 9.20 2.16
CA ARG A 64 -4.72 9.64 3.56
C ARG A 64 -3.25 9.66 3.99
N MET A 65 -2.39 8.90 3.32
CA MET A 65 -0.94 8.93 3.53
C MET A 65 -0.22 10.01 2.70
N GLY A 66 -0.96 10.80 1.91
CA GLY A 66 -0.42 11.86 1.07
C GLY A 66 0.06 11.41 -0.31
N TYR A 67 -0.40 10.25 -0.80
CA TYR A 67 -0.10 9.76 -2.15
C TYR A 67 -1.32 9.88 -3.07
N VAL A 68 -1.11 10.18 -4.35
CA VAL A 68 -2.17 10.10 -5.37
C VAL A 68 -2.33 8.64 -5.81
N GLY A 69 -2.93 7.81 -4.94
CA GLY A 69 -3.06 6.37 -5.14
C GLY A 69 -1.71 5.67 -5.41
N LEU A 70 -1.74 4.57 -6.17
CA LEU A 70 -0.53 3.81 -6.53
C LEU A 70 0.42 4.60 -7.43
N HIS A 71 -0.08 5.54 -8.24
CA HIS A 71 0.75 6.41 -9.06
C HIS A 71 1.65 7.30 -8.21
N GLY A 72 1.12 7.87 -7.14
CA GLY A 72 1.91 8.64 -6.18
C GLY A 72 3.00 7.80 -5.52
N VAL A 73 2.69 6.56 -5.15
CA VAL A 73 3.67 5.63 -4.55
C VAL A 73 4.77 5.30 -5.56
N ALA A 74 4.41 4.98 -6.80
CA ALA A 74 5.37 4.64 -7.84
C ALA A 74 6.30 5.82 -8.20
N ARG A 75 5.78 7.06 -8.22
CA ARG A 75 6.56 8.27 -8.57
C ARG A 75 7.47 8.78 -7.46
N ARG A 76 6.99 8.79 -6.21
CA ARG A 76 7.76 9.31 -5.07
C ARG A 76 9.06 8.53 -4.81
N ASN A 77 9.13 7.29 -5.27
CA ASN A 77 10.32 6.46 -5.23
C ASN A 77 11.39 6.83 -6.27
N TYR A 78 11.10 7.72 -7.23
CA TYR A 78 12.09 8.24 -8.20
C TYR A 78 12.61 9.63 -7.85
N GLU A 79 12.05 10.26 -6.82
CA GLU A 79 12.41 11.61 -6.37
C GLU A 79 13.24 11.59 -5.07
N LEU A 80 13.63 10.39 -4.61
CA LEU A 80 14.54 10.12 -3.49
C LEU A 80 15.79 9.40 -4.01
#